data_AF-K1ZDU2-F1
#
_entry.id   AF-K1ZDU2-F1
#
_cell.length_a   1.000
_cell.length_b   1.000
_cell.length_c   1.000
_cell.angle_alpha   90.00
_cell.angle_beta   90.00
_cell.angle_gamma   90.00
#
_symmetry.space_group_name_H-M   'P 1'
#
loop_
_entity.id
_entity.type
_entity.pdbx_description
1 polymer ?
#
loop_
_entity_poly.entity_id
_entity_poly.type
_entity_poly.pdbx_seq_one_letter_code
_entity_poly.pdbx_strand_id
1 'polypeptide(L)' 'MDKISKVIEDYGIVPVVRIEKAQDALPLGNALCEGDLPLAEITFRTAAA' A
#
# COMPACT_ATOMS: atom_id res chain seq x y z
N MET A 1 21.89 -2.53 -2.54
CA MET A 1 20.44 -2.27 -2.40
C MET A 1 20.01 -2.70 -1.02
N ASP A 2 19.32 -1.85 -0.25
CA ASP A 2 18.69 -2.30 0.99
C ASP A 2 17.44 -3.15 0.70
N LYS A 3 16.91 -3.81 1.75
CA LYS A 3 15.79 -4.76 1.62
C LYS A 3 14.51 -4.09 1.10
N ILE A 4 14.23 -2.85 1.46
CA ILE A 4 12.99 -2.15 1.09
C ILE A 4 13.08 -1.69 -0.36
N SER A 5 14.20 -1.04 -0.72
CA SER A 5 14.47 -0.59 -2.07
C SER A 5 14.40 -1.73 -3.09
N LYS A 6 14.85 -2.93 -2.71
CA LYS A 6 14.74 -4.12 -3.56
C LYS A 6 13.29 -4.56 -3.80
N VAL A 7 12.44 -4.55 -2.76
CA VAL A 7 11.01 -4.87 -2.92
C VAL A 7 10.33 -3.88 -3.86
N ILE A 8 10.60 -2.58 -3.69
CA ILE A 8 10.03 -1.53 -4.56
C ILE A 8 10.49 -1.72 -6.02
N GLU A 9 11.77 -2.05 -6.23
CA GLU A 9 12.31 -2.35 -7.56
C GLU A 9 11.63 -3.58 -8.19
N ASP A 10 11.44 -4.67 -7.43
CA ASP A 10 10.85 -5.91 -7.91
C ASP A 10 9.41 -5.72 -8.43
N TYR A 11 8.63 -4.82 -7.82
CA TYR A 11 7.25 -4.52 -8.24
C TYR A 11 7.12 -3.33 -9.20
N GLY A 12 8.06 -2.40 -9.22
CA GLY A 12 8.13 -1.28 -10.16
C GLY A 12 7.15 -0.12 -9.94
N ILE A 13 6.13 -0.29 -9.09
CA ILE A 13 5.18 0.77 -8.71
C ILE A 13 4.78 0.69 -7.24
N VAL A 14 4.55 1.85 -6.61
CA VAL A 14 4.03 1.99 -5.25
C VAL A 14 2.74 2.81 -5.26
N PRO A 15 1.57 2.20 -4.98
CA PRO A 15 0.33 2.95 -4.81
C PRO A 15 0.41 3.89 -3.61
N VAL A 16 0.23 5.19 -3.81
CA VAL A 16 0.13 6.18 -2.73
C VAL A 16 -1.35 6.40 -2.41
N VAL A 17 -1.78 5.93 -1.24
CA VAL A 17 -3.19 5.82 -0.89
C VAL A 17 -3.56 6.79 0.23
N ARG A 18 -4.68 7.50 0.03
CA ARG A 18 -5.38 8.26 1.07
C ARG A 18 -6.57 7.44 1.54
N ILE A 19 -6.58 7.01 2.79
CA ILE A 19 -7.66 6.19 3.35
C ILE A 19 -8.65 7.06 4.14
N GLU A 20 -9.94 7.05 3.79
CA GLU A 20 -10.94 7.90 4.45
C GLU A 20 -11.53 7.24 5.70
N LYS A 21 -11.65 5.91 5.70
CA LYS A 21 -12.17 5.11 6.81
C LYS A 21 -11.19 4.00 7.13
N ALA A 22 -10.81 3.84 8.39
CA ALA A 22 -9.89 2.78 8.82
C ALA A 22 -10.38 1.36 8.45
N GLN A 23 -11.71 1.18 8.35
CA GLN A 23 -12.34 -0.07 7.94
C GLN A 23 -11.99 -0.50 6.52
N ASP A 24 -11.62 0.44 5.65
CA ASP A 24 -11.28 0.17 4.25
C ASP A 24 -9.86 -0.42 4.10
N ALA A 25 -9.03 -0.41 5.16
CA ALA A 25 -7.64 -0.84 5.11
C ALA A 25 -7.50 -2.33 4.80
N LEU A 26 -8.32 -3.16 5.46
CA LEU A 26 -8.28 -4.62 5.28
C LEU A 26 -8.78 -5.04 3.88
N PRO A 27 -9.96 -4.58 3.41
CA PRO A 27 -10.41 -4.84 2.03
C PRO A 27 -9.40 -4.37 0.98
N LEU A 28 -8.80 -3.19 1.16
CA LEU A 28 -7.76 -2.67 0.26
C LEU A 28 -6.54 -3.58 0.22
N GLY A 29 -6.01 -3.97 1.38
CA GLY A 29 -4.85 -4.85 1.46
C GLY A 29 -5.10 -6.21 0.81
N ASN A 30 -6.30 -6.77 1.01
CA ASN A 30 -6.69 -8.03 0.36
C ASN A 30 -6.73 -7.88 -1.17
N ALA A 31 -7.36 -6.82 -1.69
CA ALA A 31 -7.44 -6.57 -3.13
C ALA A 31 -6.05 -6.38 -3.77
N LEU A 32 -5.13 -5.71 -3.07
CA LEU A 32 -3.74 -5.55 -3.48
C LEU A 32 -2.99 -6.88 -3.56
N CYS A 33 -3.15 -7.75 -2.54
CA CYS A 33 -2.58 -9.09 -2.55
C CYS A 33 -3.18 -9.98 -3.65
N GLU A 34 -4.50 -9.92 -3.88
CA GLU A 34 -5.18 -10.64 -4.96
C GLU A 34 -4.72 -10.17 -6.36
N GLY A 35 -4.36 -8.90 -6.48
CA GLY A 35 -3.83 -8.28 -7.70
C GLY A 35 -2.31 -8.42 -7.91
N ASP A 36 -1.63 -9.27 -7.14
CA ASP A 36 -0.18 -9.48 -7.19
C ASP A 36 0.66 -8.20 -6.95
N LEU A 37 0.11 -7.26 -6.17
CA LEU A 37 0.78 -6.01 -5.76
C LEU A 37 0.67 -5.80 -4.24
N PRO A 38 1.33 -6.63 -3.41
CA PRO A 38 1.21 -6.63 -1.95
C PRO A 38 1.99 -5.48 -1.28
N LEU A 39 1.86 -4.25 -1.78
CA LEU A 39 2.50 -3.06 -1.22
C LEU A 39 1.68 -1.79 -1.48
N ALA A 40 1.72 -0.84 -0.55
CA ALA A 40 1.17 0.50 -0.69
C ALA A 40 1.83 1.46 0.31
N GLU A 41 1.84 2.75 -0.02
CA GLU A 41 2.18 3.84 0.89
C GLU A 41 0.88 4.48 1.39
N ILE A 42 0.63 4.46 2.70
CA ILE A 42 -0.52 5.14 3.30
C ILE A 42 -0.13 6.55 3.71
N THR A 43 -0.82 7.55 3.15
CA THR A 43 -0.57 8.95 3.47
C THR A 43 -1.28 9.38 4.74
N PHE A 44 -0.62 10.19 5.57
CA PHE A 44 -1.16 10.75 6.81
C PHE A 44 -1.97 12.02 6.53
N ARG A 45 -2.86 11.95 5.54
CA ARG A 45 -3.68 13.08 5.04
C ARG A 45 -5.16 12.95 5.44
N THR A 46 -5.48 12.03 6.34
CA THR A 46 -6.83 11.80 6.89
C THR A 46 -6.74 11.47 8.37
N ALA A 47 -7.86 11.55 9.08
CA ALA A 47 -7.94 11.11 10.48
C ALA A 47 -7.90 9.58 10.64
N ALA A 48 -7.96 8.82 9.54
CA ALA A 48 -7.95 7.37 9.55
C ALA A 48 -6.54 6.77 9.42
N ALA A 49 -5.52 7.60 9.24
CA ALA A 49 -4.12 7.22 9.08
C ALA A 49 -3.23 7.95 10.10
#